data_AF-A0A9P1CM44-F1
#
_entry.id   AF-A0A9P1CM44-F1
#
_cell.length_a   1.000
_cell.length_b   1.000
_cell.length_c   1.000
_cell.angle_alpha   90.00
_cell.angle_beta   90.00
_cell.angle_gamma   90.00
#
_symmetry.space_group_name_H-M   'P 1'
#
loop_
_entity.id
_entity.type
_entity.pdbx_description
1 polymer ?
#
loop_
_entity_poly.entity_id
_entity_poly.type
_entity_poly.pdbx_seq_one_letter_code
_entity_poly.pdbx_strand_id
1 'polypeptide(L)'
;MSVRQLKAELAARDVEISHCRDRSELLALLRKARAAGLWDSGSFAMRRQQRSFCWVEMVEGRQAYSHFGEGATAIQNVEDLEPVTAAEMPCPARFEGSFEAARAQAFLKSKLLVVAVVSGRGKPQKDEALQYLALASDEVRSVLSENAIFWRGRPAELKDTQLRQLAPMDTLPSLAIAVTLAADAMTVILAVPGAVTRTQTLESILEGLEAMEVHRQLMQARRNDEDVQLRQAQDQEYADALARDQAAAARAQQAPQAPQAPQAALPVPPTVRPETRPPHVDERHVAAAEQFLSEAPNGQDGDGRDDAVRLVLKLPSGERVERTFNAQEPLSRVQQWARCCPWLPEAEGRQLVIPAAFQLARALDPVGIRCQFAPGSR
;
A
#
# COMPACT_ATOMS: atom_id res chain seq x y z
N MET A 1 -40.26 -7.65 29.94
CA MET A 1 -41.32 -8.49 29.34
C MET A 1 -42.21 -9.06 30.42
N SER A 2 -43.53 -9.00 30.23
CA SER A 2 -44.51 -9.63 31.14
C SER A 2 -44.61 -11.14 30.89
N VAL A 3 -45.11 -11.90 31.86
CA VAL A 3 -45.31 -13.37 31.73
C VAL A 3 -46.24 -13.71 30.56
N ARG A 4 -47.26 -12.87 30.30
CA ARG A 4 -48.15 -13.03 29.13
C ARG A 4 -47.40 -12.87 27.82
N GLN A 5 -46.48 -11.92 27.70
CA GLN A 5 -45.65 -11.73 26.50
C GLN A 5 -44.70 -12.92 26.28
N LEU A 6 -44.07 -13.44 27.34
CA LEU A 6 -43.18 -14.60 27.25
C LEU A 6 -43.91 -15.86 26.78
N LYS A 7 -45.11 -16.12 27.30
CA LYS A 7 -45.94 -17.26 26.88
C LYS A 7 -46.42 -17.11 25.42
N ALA A 8 -46.82 -15.90 25.01
CA ALA A 8 -47.22 -15.65 23.63
C ALA A 8 -46.06 -15.88 22.65
N GLU A 9 -44.85 -15.43 22.99
CA GLU A 9 -43.67 -15.60 22.15
C GLU A 9 -43.18 -17.07 22.10
N LEU A 10 -43.36 -17.84 23.18
CA LEU A 10 -43.09 -19.28 23.21
C LEU A 10 -44.12 -20.09 22.43
N ALA A 11 -45.40 -19.75 22.58
CA ALA A 11 -46.49 -20.39 21.84
C ALA A 11 -46.39 -20.12 20.33
N ALA A 12 -45.95 -18.92 19.92
CA ALA A 12 -45.68 -18.60 18.51
C ALA A 12 -44.53 -19.43 17.90
N ARG A 13 -43.74 -20.13 18.73
CA ARG A 13 -42.64 -21.02 18.31
C ARG A 13 -42.95 -22.49 18.56
N ASP A 14 -44.22 -22.86 18.77
CA ASP A 14 -44.68 -24.22 19.09
C ASP A 14 -43.96 -24.87 20.28
N VAL A 15 -43.52 -24.07 21.26
CA VAL A 15 -42.89 -24.60 22.48
C VAL A 15 -43.94 -24.88 23.55
N GLU A 16 -44.00 -26.14 23.99
CA GLU A 16 -44.96 -26.59 24.99
C GLU A 16 -44.68 -25.92 26.36
N ILE A 17 -45.63 -25.12 26.83
CA ILE A 17 -45.55 -24.31 28.07
C ILE A 17 -46.47 -24.82 29.18
N SER A 18 -47.04 -26.02 29.02
CA SER A 18 -48.05 -26.64 29.88
C SER A 18 -47.61 -26.78 31.35
N HIS A 19 -46.30 -26.87 31.61
CA HIS A 19 -45.74 -27.14 32.93
C HIS A 19 -45.02 -25.94 33.59
N CYS A 20 -44.82 -24.83 32.89
CA CYS A 20 -44.06 -23.70 33.42
C CYS A 20 -44.95 -22.65 34.11
N ARG A 21 -44.73 -22.49 35.42
CA ARG A 21 -45.44 -21.49 36.25
C ARG A 21 -44.60 -20.25 36.52
N ASP A 22 -43.28 -20.41 36.53
CA ASP A 22 -42.37 -19.35 36.93
C ASP A 22 -41.81 -18.54 35.75
N ARG A 23 -41.64 -17.24 35.98
CA ARG A 23 -41.10 -16.32 34.98
C ARG A 23 -39.66 -16.68 34.57
N SER A 24 -38.86 -17.18 35.49
CA SER A 24 -37.49 -17.65 35.25
C SER A 24 -37.46 -18.85 34.32
N GLU A 25 -38.36 -19.82 34.50
CA GLU A 25 -38.49 -21.00 33.63
C GLU A 25 -38.94 -20.60 32.22
N LEU A 26 -39.91 -19.70 32.11
CA LEU A 26 -40.36 -19.19 30.81
C LEU A 26 -39.25 -18.40 30.10
N LEU A 27 -38.42 -17.65 30.82
CA LEU A 27 -37.26 -16.99 30.24
C LEU A 27 -36.18 -18.00 29.81
N ALA A 28 -35.96 -19.06 30.58
CA ALA A 28 -35.03 -20.14 30.22
C ALA A 28 -35.51 -20.90 28.98
N LEU A 29 -36.80 -21.23 28.91
CA LEU A 29 -37.43 -21.83 27.73
C LEU A 29 -37.40 -20.88 26.55
N LEU A 30 -37.64 -19.58 26.73
CA LEU A 30 -37.57 -18.63 25.62
C LEU A 30 -36.15 -18.49 25.11
N ARG A 31 -35.14 -18.49 25.99
CA ARG A 31 -33.73 -18.57 25.57
C ARG A 31 -33.44 -19.87 24.84
N LYS A 32 -33.97 -21.00 25.31
CA LYS A 32 -33.82 -22.32 24.68
C LYS A 32 -34.53 -22.40 23.32
N ALA A 33 -35.71 -21.81 23.20
CA ALA A 33 -36.53 -21.75 21.98
C ALA A 33 -35.98 -20.76 20.96
N ARG A 34 -35.47 -19.61 21.44
CA ARG A 34 -34.69 -18.69 20.61
C ARG A 34 -33.44 -19.41 20.13
N ALA A 35 -32.69 -20.09 21.00
CA ALA A 35 -31.56 -20.90 20.57
C ALA A 35 -31.98 -21.94 19.53
N ALA A 36 -33.05 -22.72 19.77
CA ALA A 36 -33.54 -23.75 18.85
C ALA A 36 -34.00 -23.19 17.49
N GLY A 37 -34.51 -21.95 17.44
CA GLY A 37 -34.91 -21.27 16.20
C GLY A 37 -33.88 -20.28 15.65
N LEU A 38 -32.67 -20.19 16.23
CA LEU A 38 -31.58 -19.31 15.76
C LEU A 38 -30.48 -20.05 15.00
N TRP A 39 -30.54 -21.39 14.96
CA TRP A 39 -29.56 -22.19 14.23
C TRP A 39 -29.90 -22.23 12.74
N ASP A 40 -29.75 -21.08 12.09
CA ASP A 40 -29.63 -21.06 10.65
C ASP A 40 -28.21 -21.47 10.27
N SER A 41 -28.07 -22.37 9.28
CA SER A 41 -26.77 -22.63 8.67
C SER A 41 -26.11 -21.31 8.28
N GLY A 42 -24.85 -21.14 8.67
CA GLY A 42 -24.12 -19.90 8.45
C GLY A 42 -24.07 -18.94 9.63
N SER A 43 -24.38 -19.40 10.84
CA SER A 43 -24.35 -18.59 12.06
C SER A 43 -23.08 -18.82 12.89
N PHE A 44 -22.70 -17.84 13.72
CA PHE A 44 -21.60 -18.01 14.68
C PHE A 44 -22.09 -18.59 16.00
N ALA A 45 -21.21 -19.28 16.69
CA ALA A 45 -21.47 -19.86 17.99
C ALA A 45 -20.22 -19.91 18.86
N MET A 46 -20.44 -20.01 20.17
CA MET A 46 -19.41 -20.26 21.17
C MET A 46 -19.62 -21.64 21.78
N ARG A 47 -18.55 -22.43 21.87
CA ARG A 47 -18.56 -23.72 22.56
C ARG A 47 -18.58 -23.49 24.07
N ARG A 48 -19.58 -24.03 24.77
CA ARG A 48 -19.78 -23.79 26.22
C ARG A 48 -18.62 -24.24 27.08
N GLN A 49 -18.00 -25.38 26.75
CA GLN A 49 -16.93 -25.99 27.55
C GLN A 49 -15.60 -25.24 27.46
N GLN A 50 -15.26 -24.73 26.28
CA GLN A 50 -13.94 -24.14 25.98
C GLN A 50 -13.98 -22.62 25.79
N ARG A 51 -15.18 -22.04 25.68
CA ARG A 51 -15.41 -20.63 25.31
C ARG A 51 -14.73 -20.23 23.99
N SER A 52 -14.57 -21.18 23.07
CA SER A 52 -14.03 -20.94 21.74
C SER A 52 -15.15 -20.61 20.75
N PHE A 53 -14.90 -19.64 19.87
CA PHE A 53 -15.84 -19.25 18.82
C PHE A 53 -15.67 -20.15 17.58
N CYS A 54 -16.79 -20.45 16.92
CA CYS A 54 -16.85 -21.24 15.71
C CYS A 54 -17.97 -20.76 14.78
N TRP A 55 -17.87 -21.13 13.52
CA TRP A 55 -18.92 -20.93 12.52
C TRP A 55 -19.60 -22.26 12.28
N VAL A 56 -20.92 -22.24 12.23
CA VAL A 56 -21.73 -23.46 12.32
C VAL A 56 -22.50 -23.69 11.03
N GLU A 57 -22.28 -24.87 10.45
CA GLU A 57 -23.02 -25.41 9.32
C GLU A 57 -23.90 -26.56 9.82
N MET A 58 -25.22 -26.37 9.75
CA MET A 58 -26.19 -27.32 10.30
C MET A 58 -26.22 -28.62 9.47
N VAL A 59 -26.19 -29.76 10.16
CA VAL A 59 -26.38 -31.09 9.58
C VAL A 59 -27.76 -31.60 10.00
N GLU A 60 -28.31 -32.58 9.28
CA GLU A 60 -29.59 -33.19 9.64
C GLU A 60 -29.61 -33.65 11.11
N GLY A 61 -30.61 -33.19 11.87
CA GLY A 61 -30.81 -33.54 13.27
C GLY A 61 -30.27 -32.50 14.27
N ARG A 62 -29.65 -32.98 15.36
CA ARG A 62 -29.10 -32.14 16.47
C ARG A 62 -27.58 -31.95 16.39
N GLN A 63 -27.00 -32.19 15.23
CA GLN A 63 -25.55 -32.10 14.99
C GLN A 63 -25.24 -30.97 14.02
N ALA A 64 -24.08 -30.35 14.21
CA ALA A 64 -23.60 -29.32 13.31
C ALA A 64 -22.08 -29.40 13.11
N TYR A 65 -21.61 -29.06 11.92
CA TYR A 65 -20.19 -28.85 11.65
C TYR A 65 -19.79 -27.50 12.24
N SER A 66 -18.89 -27.55 13.20
CA SER A 66 -18.26 -26.38 13.81
C SER A 66 -16.90 -26.17 13.14
N HIS A 67 -16.76 -25.06 12.43
CA HIS A 67 -15.52 -24.62 11.81
C HIS A 67 -14.81 -23.60 12.70
N PHE A 68 -13.54 -23.82 12.97
CA PHE A 68 -12.72 -22.98 13.84
C PHE A 68 -11.75 -22.11 13.03
N GLY A 69 -11.30 -21.00 13.63
CA GLY A 69 -10.31 -20.11 13.00
C GLY A 69 -8.98 -20.80 12.66
N GLU A 70 -8.66 -21.94 13.27
CA GLU A 70 -7.48 -22.75 12.96
C GLU A 70 -7.64 -23.58 11.67
N GLY A 71 -8.83 -23.59 11.06
CA GLY A 71 -9.17 -24.45 9.92
C GLY A 71 -9.68 -25.84 10.31
N ALA A 72 -9.64 -26.19 11.61
CA ALA A 72 -10.23 -27.41 12.12
C ALA A 72 -11.76 -27.40 11.93
N THR A 73 -12.31 -28.57 11.62
CA THR A 73 -13.77 -28.79 11.56
C THR A 73 -14.10 -29.97 12.47
N ALA A 74 -15.10 -29.81 13.33
CA ALA A 74 -15.56 -30.86 14.22
C ALA A 74 -17.09 -30.95 14.19
N ILE A 75 -17.63 -32.17 14.31
CA ILE A 75 -19.06 -32.37 14.50
C ILE A 75 -19.37 -32.18 15.99
N GLN A 76 -20.30 -31.30 16.32
CA GLN A 76 -20.71 -31.04 17.70
C GLN A 76 -22.23 -31.11 17.83
N ASN A 77 -22.69 -31.47 19.03
CA ASN A 77 -24.10 -31.38 19.35
C ASN A 77 -24.48 -29.91 19.53
N VAL A 78 -25.62 -29.53 18.97
CA VAL A 78 -26.15 -28.16 19.06
C VAL A 78 -26.37 -27.72 20.52
N GLU A 79 -26.57 -28.67 21.42
CA GLU A 79 -26.75 -28.42 22.87
C GLU A 79 -25.47 -27.92 23.56
N ASP A 80 -24.29 -28.23 23.01
CA ASP A 80 -22.98 -27.79 23.50
C ASP A 80 -22.58 -26.40 22.99
N LEU A 81 -23.36 -25.85 22.07
CA LEU A 81 -23.12 -24.57 21.42
C LEU A 81 -24.05 -23.48 21.97
N GLU A 82 -23.54 -22.27 22.05
CA GLU A 82 -24.30 -21.07 22.37
C GLU A 82 -24.28 -20.15 21.15
N PRO A 83 -25.43 -19.73 20.60
CA PRO A 83 -25.44 -18.86 19.43
C PRO A 83 -24.84 -17.50 19.80
N VAL A 84 -23.96 -16.99 18.94
CA VAL A 84 -23.28 -15.71 19.13
C VAL A 84 -23.48 -14.86 17.88
N THR A 85 -23.78 -13.59 18.06
CA THR A 85 -23.87 -12.65 16.94
C THR A 85 -22.49 -12.16 16.53
N ALA A 86 -22.31 -11.79 15.26
CA ALA A 86 -21.02 -11.24 14.81
C ALA A 86 -20.57 -10.00 15.62
N ALA A 87 -21.52 -9.22 16.13
CA ALA A 87 -21.25 -8.04 16.95
C ALA A 87 -20.73 -8.37 18.36
N GLU A 88 -21.04 -9.57 18.89
CA GLU A 88 -20.56 -10.02 20.20
C GLU A 88 -19.18 -10.66 20.14
N MET A 89 -18.72 -11.01 18.94
CA MET A 89 -17.39 -11.58 18.78
C MET A 89 -16.30 -10.52 18.97
N PRO A 90 -15.20 -10.86 19.67
CA PRO A 90 -14.06 -9.98 19.76
C PRO A 90 -13.52 -9.73 18.35
N CYS A 91 -13.23 -8.47 18.02
CA CYS A 91 -12.70 -8.07 16.73
C CYS A 91 -11.61 -7.01 16.97
N PRO A 92 -10.54 -6.97 16.15
CA PRO A 92 -9.56 -5.89 16.24
C PRO A 92 -10.24 -4.53 16.07
N ALA A 93 -9.71 -3.52 16.76
CA ALA A 93 -10.26 -2.16 16.70
C ALA A 93 -10.19 -1.66 15.24
N ARG A 94 -11.37 -1.60 14.61
CA ARG A 94 -11.51 -1.11 13.24
C ARG A 94 -11.24 0.40 13.22
N PHE A 95 -10.43 0.83 12.26
CA PHE A 95 -10.25 2.24 11.97
C PHE A 95 -11.56 2.86 11.46
N GLU A 96 -12.02 3.91 12.13
CA GLU A 96 -13.19 4.67 11.74
C GLU A 96 -12.82 5.69 10.66
N GLY A 97 -13.15 5.39 9.41
CA GLY A 97 -12.94 6.31 8.30
C GLY A 97 -12.75 5.63 6.95
N SER A 98 -12.38 6.45 5.96
CA SER A 98 -12.06 5.97 4.62
C SER A 98 -10.74 5.17 4.62
N PHE A 99 -10.58 4.33 3.61
CA PHE A 99 -9.33 3.61 3.37
C PHE A 99 -8.12 4.56 3.28
N GLU A 100 -8.28 5.71 2.63
CA GLU A 100 -7.20 6.70 2.47
C GLU A 100 -6.80 7.33 3.80
N ALA A 101 -7.77 7.60 4.69
CA ALA A 101 -7.50 8.09 6.04
C ALA A 101 -6.78 7.03 6.88
N ALA A 102 -7.18 5.75 6.76
CA ALA A 102 -6.50 4.64 7.44
C ALA A 102 -5.03 4.52 7.00
N ARG A 103 -4.78 4.64 5.69
CA ARG A 103 -3.43 4.63 5.11
C ARG A 103 -2.59 5.81 5.59
N ALA A 104 -3.12 7.02 5.55
CA ALA A 104 -2.42 8.20 6.05
C ALA A 104 -2.09 8.05 7.55
N GLN A 105 -3.03 7.51 8.33
CA GLN A 105 -2.83 7.26 9.76
C GLN A 105 -1.75 6.20 10.04
N ALA A 106 -1.71 5.14 9.23
CA ALA A 106 -0.69 4.09 9.32
C ALA A 106 0.70 4.66 9.03
N PHE A 107 0.82 5.50 8.00
CA PHE A 107 2.07 6.22 7.69
C PHE A 107 2.51 7.12 8.85
N LEU A 108 1.60 7.97 9.35
CA LEU A 108 1.89 8.91 10.45
C LEU A 108 2.32 8.20 11.74
N LYS A 109 1.74 7.03 12.03
CA LYS A 109 2.08 6.23 13.22
C LYS A 109 3.20 5.23 12.98
N SER A 110 3.74 5.16 11.75
CA SER A 110 4.72 4.14 11.33
C SER A 110 4.29 2.71 11.70
N LYS A 111 3.01 2.40 11.45
CA LYS A 111 2.40 1.10 11.70
C LYS A 111 2.05 0.40 10.38
N LEU A 112 1.91 -0.91 10.43
CA LEU A 112 1.38 -1.68 9.30
C LEU A 112 -0.07 -1.28 8.99
N LEU A 113 -0.45 -1.37 7.72
CA LEU A 113 -1.84 -1.28 7.31
C LEU A 113 -2.35 -2.69 7.02
N VAL A 114 -3.28 -3.18 7.85
CA VAL A 114 -3.95 -4.47 7.61
C VAL A 114 -5.36 -4.21 7.13
N VAL A 115 -5.70 -4.80 5.99
CA VAL A 115 -6.90 -4.49 5.22
C VAL A 115 -7.70 -5.77 5.02
N ALA A 116 -8.92 -5.83 5.56
CA ALA A 116 -9.87 -6.91 5.30
C ALA A 116 -10.95 -6.43 4.33
N VAL A 117 -10.96 -6.96 3.11
CA VAL A 117 -11.97 -6.67 2.09
C VAL A 117 -13.03 -7.76 2.12
N VAL A 118 -14.28 -7.38 2.35
CA VAL A 118 -15.40 -8.33 2.50
C VAL A 118 -16.50 -8.09 1.47
N SER A 119 -17.11 -9.17 0.98
CA SER A 119 -18.15 -9.14 -0.06
C SER A 119 -19.41 -8.38 0.38
N GLY A 120 -19.73 -8.39 1.68
CA GLY A 120 -20.77 -7.54 2.28
C GLY A 120 -22.21 -7.81 1.82
N ARG A 121 -22.47 -8.93 1.12
CA ARG A 121 -23.81 -9.31 0.65
C ARG A 121 -24.41 -10.38 1.56
N GLY A 122 -25.36 -9.99 2.42
CA GLY A 122 -26.17 -10.94 3.20
C GLY A 122 -25.41 -11.65 4.32
N LYS A 123 -25.71 -12.94 4.54
CA LYS A 123 -25.04 -13.76 5.56
C LYS A 123 -23.57 -13.99 5.16
N PRO A 124 -22.64 -13.98 6.13
CA PRO A 124 -21.24 -14.24 5.83
C PRO A 124 -21.09 -15.64 5.23
N GLN A 125 -20.46 -15.71 4.06
CA GLN A 125 -20.05 -16.97 3.47
C GLN A 125 -18.97 -17.61 4.36
N LYS A 126 -18.80 -18.93 4.26
CA LYS A 126 -17.82 -19.71 5.03
C LYS A 126 -16.45 -19.03 5.11
N ASP A 127 -15.93 -18.55 3.98
CA ASP A 127 -14.61 -17.92 3.91
C ASP A 127 -14.55 -16.60 4.69
N GLU A 128 -15.60 -15.78 4.63
CA GLU A 128 -15.70 -14.53 5.40
C GLU A 128 -15.85 -14.82 6.89
N ALA A 129 -16.59 -15.87 7.24
CA ALA A 129 -16.73 -16.30 8.61
C ALA A 129 -15.40 -16.82 9.19
N LEU A 130 -14.66 -17.61 8.42
CA LEU A 130 -13.33 -18.09 8.82
C LEU A 130 -12.34 -16.94 9.00
N GLN A 131 -12.33 -15.97 8.09
CA GLN A 131 -11.52 -14.75 8.24
C GLN A 131 -11.92 -13.98 9.52
N TYR A 132 -13.22 -13.86 9.82
CA TYR A 132 -13.69 -13.24 11.05
C TYR A 132 -13.18 -13.97 12.29
N LEU A 133 -13.27 -15.30 12.31
CA LEU A 133 -12.80 -16.13 13.43
C LEU A 133 -11.28 -16.05 13.61
N ALA A 134 -10.52 -15.98 12.52
CA ALA A 134 -9.07 -15.78 12.57
C ALA A 134 -8.72 -14.43 13.21
N LEU A 135 -9.39 -13.35 12.79
CA LEU A 135 -9.21 -12.00 13.35
C LEU A 135 -9.71 -11.88 14.80
N ALA A 136 -10.69 -12.69 15.19
CA ALA A 136 -11.24 -12.71 16.55
C ALA A 136 -10.31 -13.37 17.58
N SER A 137 -9.25 -14.05 17.13
CA SER A 137 -8.27 -14.64 18.04
C SER A 137 -7.54 -13.56 18.86
N ASP A 138 -7.35 -13.83 20.15
CA ASP A 138 -6.67 -12.92 21.07
C ASP A 138 -5.23 -12.62 20.64
N GLU A 139 -4.52 -13.61 20.11
CA GLU A 139 -3.15 -13.47 19.59
C GLU A 139 -3.11 -12.45 18.44
N VAL A 140 -3.96 -12.66 17.43
CA VAL A 140 -4.06 -11.77 16.26
C VAL A 140 -4.47 -10.36 16.69
N ARG A 141 -5.46 -10.26 17.58
CA ARG A 141 -5.95 -8.97 18.10
C ARG A 141 -4.88 -8.20 18.85
N SER A 142 -4.10 -8.88 19.71
CA SER A 142 -3.00 -8.27 20.45
C SER A 142 -1.96 -7.69 19.49
N VAL A 143 -1.46 -8.51 18.55
CA VAL A 143 -0.44 -8.10 17.59
C VAL A 143 -0.93 -6.96 16.70
N LEU A 144 -2.18 -7.03 16.21
CA LEU A 144 -2.77 -5.96 15.38
C LEU A 144 -2.94 -4.65 16.15
N SER A 145 -3.41 -4.70 17.40
CA SER A 145 -3.65 -3.48 18.19
C SER A 145 -2.36 -2.70 18.47
N GLU A 146 -1.26 -3.41 18.68
CA GLU A 146 0.04 -2.82 18.97
C GLU A 146 0.74 -2.33 17.70
N ASN A 147 0.74 -3.13 16.63
CA ASN A 147 1.65 -2.91 15.50
C ASN A 147 0.98 -2.47 14.20
N ALA A 148 -0.36 -2.51 14.13
CA ALA A 148 -1.08 -2.22 12.90
C ALA A 148 -2.24 -1.21 13.08
N ILE A 149 -2.64 -0.62 11.96
CA ILE A 149 -3.95 0.00 11.77
C ILE A 149 -4.79 -0.97 10.98
N PHE A 150 -5.88 -1.45 11.59
CA PHE A 150 -6.79 -2.39 10.96
C PHE A 150 -7.94 -1.64 10.27
N TRP A 151 -8.07 -1.82 8.96
CA TRP A 151 -9.19 -1.33 8.18
C TRP A 151 -10.00 -2.49 7.62
N ARG A 152 -11.32 -2.36 7.65
CA ARG A 152 -12.24 -3.33 7.05
C ARG A 152 -13.32 -2.58 6.28
N GLY A 153 -13.61 -3.02 5.07
CA GLY A 153 -14.61 -2.39 4.23
C GLY A 153 -15.00 -3.23 3.03
N ARG A 154 -15.90 -2.67 2.22
CA ARG A 154 -16.39 -3.32 0.99
C ARG A 154 -15.53 -2.92 -0.22
N PRO A 155 -15.50 -3.74 -1.29
CA PRO A 155 -14.85 -3.38 -2.55
C PRO A 155 -15.28 -2.02 -3.10
N ALA A 156 -16.56 -1.64 -2.90
CA ALA A 156 -17.11 -0.36 -3.36
C ALA A 156 -16.52 0.87 -2.64
N GLU A 157 -15.86 0.69 -1.50
CA GLU A 157 -15.18 1.78 -0.76
C GLU A 157 -13.73 2.00 -1.25
N LEU A 158 -13.26 1.14 -2.15
CA LEU A 158 -11.89 1.15 -2.69
C LEU A 158 -11.91 1.57 -4.16
N LYS A 159 -10.84 2.23 -4.60
CA LYS A 159 -10.61 2.48 -6.03
C LYS A 159 -10.20 1.18 -6.72
N ASP A 160 -10.51 1.01 -8.01
CA ASP A 160 -10.18 -0.22 -8.77
C ASP A 160 -8.69 -0.59 -8.76
N THR A 161 -7.80 0.40 -8.68
CA THR A 161 -6.36 0.16 -8.55
C THR A 161 -6.00 -0.39 -7.17
N GLN A 162 -6.62 0.12 -6.11
CA GLN A 162 -6.43 -0.37 -4.74
C GLN A 162 -7.05 -1.75 -4.57
N LEU A 163 -8.25 -1.97 -5.11
CA LEU A 163 -8.92 -3.26 -5.04
C LEU A 163 -8.09 -4.36 -5.70
N ARG A 164 -7.53 -4.11 -6.91
CA ARG A 164 -6.65 -5.07 -7.59
C ARG A 164 -5.36 -5.37 -6.84
N GLN A 165 -4.84 -4.41 -6.07
CA GLN A 165 -3.66 -4.64 -5.22
C GLN A 165 -4.01 -5.44 -3.96
N LEU A 166 -5.16 -5.17 -3.36
CA LEU A 166 -5.60 -5.77 -2.10
C LEU A 166 -6.27 -7.14 -2.28
N ALA A 167 -6.84 -7.40 -3.46
CA ALA A 167 -7.52 -8.65 -3.82
C ALA A 167 -7.15 -9.04 -5.27
N PRO A 168 -5.92 -9.53 -5.52
CA PRO A 168 -5.36 -9.68 -6.88
C PRO A 168 -6.02 -10.72 -7.81
N MET A 169 -7.14 -11.34 -7.42
CA MET A 169 -7.85 -12.34 -8.22
C MET A 169 -9.36 -12.13 -8.22
N ASP A 170 -9.83 -10.95 -7.80
CA ASP A 170 -11.25 -10.65 -7.53
C ASP A 170 -11.91 -11.66 -6.57
N THR A 171 -11.09 -12.41 -5.82
CA THR A 171 -11.50 -13.38 -4.82
C THR A 171 -11.76 -12.66 -3.51
N LEU A 172 -13.01 -12.70 -3.09
CA LEU A 172 -13.48 -12.10 -1.84
C LEU A 172 -14.02 -13.22 -0.93
N PRO A 173 -13.80 -13.13 0.39
CA PRO A 173 -13.05 -12.09 1.11
C PRO A 173 -11.54 -12.14 0.82
N SER A 174 -10.83 -11.06 1.14
CA SER A 174 -9.36 -11.04 1.08
C SER A 174 -8.77 -10.29 2.27
N LEU A 175 -7.63 -10.75 2.75
CA LEU A 175 -6.82 -10.08 3.78
C LEU A 175 -5.51 -9.63 3.16
N ALA A 176 -5.24 -8.33 3.20
CA ALA A 176 -4.00 -7.77 2.68
C ALA A 176 -3.22 -7.01 3.76
N ILE A 177 -1.91 -7.07 3.65
CA ILE A 177 -0.96 -6.41 4.54
C ILE A 177 -0.08 -5.51 3.69
N ALA A 178 -0.09 -4.23 4.04
CA ALA A 178 0.60 -3.20 3.28
C ALA A 178 1.51 -2.37 4.19
N VAL A 179 2.66 -1.99 3.64
CA VAL A 179 3.55 -0.97 4.22
C VAL A 179 3.28 0.33 3.51
N THR A 180 3.02 1.37 4.30
CA THR A 180 2.84 2.73 3.79
C THR A 180 4.19 3.39 3.60
N LEU A 181 4.52 3.74 2.35
CA LEU A 181 5.77 4.45 2.00
C LEU A 181 5.61 5.97 2.15
N ALA A 182 4.38 6.46 1.92
CA ALA A 182 3.97 7.84 2.08
C ALA A 182 2.50 7.89 2.52
N ALA A 183 1.96 9.09 2.77
CA ALA A 183 0.54 9.25 3.07
C ALA A 183 -0.36 8.76 1.91
N ASP A 184 0.13 8.87 0.67
CA ASP A 184 -0.58 8.52 -0.56
C ASP A 184 -0.05 7.29 -1.29
N ALA A 185 1.08 6.72 -0.85
CA ALA A 185 1.74 5.57 -1.46
C ALA A 185 1.88 4.41 -0.47
N MET A 186 1.57 3.20 -0.93
CA MET A 186 1.76 1.97 -0.17
C MET A 186 2.23 0.85 -1.08
N THR A 187 2.89 -0.14 -0.49
CA THR A 187 3.23 -1.40 -1.13
C THR A 187 2.51 -2.51 -0.38
N VAL A 188 1.69 -3.29 -1.10
CA VAL A 188 1.11 -4.52 -0.55
C VAL A 188 2.21 -5.56 -0.53
N ILE A 189 2.56 -6.04 0.66
CA ILE A 189 3.54 -7.12 0.82
C ILE A 189 2.86 -8.44 0.50
N LEU A 190 1.69 -8.64 1.09
CA LEU A 190 0.97 -9.89 1.02
C LEU A 190 -0.52 -9.63 0.87
N ALA A 191 -1.16 -10.39 -0.01
CA ALA A 191 -2.61 -10.45 -0.14
C ALA A 191 -3.02 -11.92 -0.15
N VAL A 192 -3.76 -12.32 0.88
CA VAL A 192 -4.29 -13.68 1.04
C VAL A 192 -5.74 -13.69 0.58
N PRO A 193 -6.07 -14.38 -0.53
CA PRO A 193 -7.44 -14.52 -0.99
C PRO A 193 -8.18 -15.62 -0.22
N GLY A 194 -9.49 -15.42 0.00
CA GLY A 194 -10.41 -16.43 0.51
C GLY A 194 -10.34 -16.66 2.03
N ALA A 195 -10.60 -17.90 2.43
CA ALA A 195 -10.56 -18.32 3.83
C ALA A 195 -9.13 -18.25 4.38
N VAL A 196 -8.93 -17.44 5.42
CA VAL A 196 -7.63 -17.31 6.09
C VAL A 196 -7.72 -17.98 7.46
N THR A 197 -6.72 -18.79 7.80
CA THR A 197 -6.62 -19.37 9.14
C THR A 197 -5.93 -18.41 10.12
N ARG A 198 -6.07 -18.67 11.43
CA ARG A 198 -5.37 -17.92 12.48
C ARG A 198 -3.85 -17.94 12.25
N THR A 199 -3.27 -19.12 12.03
CA THR A 199 -1.83 -19.29 11.85
C THR A 199 -1.33 -18.51 10.65
N GLN A 200 -2.02 -18.64 9.51
CA GLN A 200 -1.68 -17.87 8.30
C GLN A 200 -1.78 -16.37 8.54
N THR A 201 -2.82 -15.91 9.25
CA THR A 201 -2.98 -14.48 9.57
C THR A 201 -1.82 -13.96 10.42
N LEU A 202 -1.39 -14.72 11.43
CA LEU A 202 -0.25 -14.35 12.27
C LEU A 202 1.06 -14.34 11.50
N GLU A 203 1.35 -15.40 10.74
CA GLU A 203 2.54 -15.50 9.89
C GLU A 203 2.60 -14.32 8.90
N SER A 204 1.47 -14.01 8.26
CA SER A 204 1.32 -12.87 7.36
C SER A 204 1.67 -11.54 8.05
N ILE A 205 1.18 -11.33 9.28
CA ILE A 205 1.46 -10.12 10.06
C ILE A 205 2.95 -10.04 10.43
N LEU A 206 3.55 -11.14 10.85
CA LEU A 206 4.96 -11.20 11.20
C LEU A 206 5.86 -10.91 9.99
N GLU A 207 5.58 -11.53 8.84
CA GLU A 207 6.26 -11.22 7.57
C GLU A 207 6.09 -9.74 7.19
N GLY A 208 4.89 -9.21 7.41
CA GLY A 208 4.60 -7.78 7.29
C GLY A 208 5.53 -6.90 8.11
N LEU A 209 5.71 -7.25 9.39
CA LEU A 209 6.54 -6.48 10.34
C LEU A 209 8.01 -6.55 9.96
N GLU A 210 8.50 -7.73 9.56
CA GLU A 210 9.87 -7.92 9.08
C GLU A 210 10.14 -7.07 7.84
N ALA A 211 9.26 -7.11 6.85
CA ALA A 211 9.40 -6.31 5.63
C ALA A 211 9.31 -4.80 5.90
N MET A 212 8.48 -4.36 6.85
CA MET A 212 8.44 -2.96 7.30
C MET A 212 9.76 -2.53 7.94
N GLU A 213 10.36 -3.39 8.78
CA GLU A 213 11.63 -3.12 9.42
C GLU A 213 12.79 -3.06 8.41
N VAL A 214 12.83 -3.99 7.46
CA VAL A 214 13.79 -3.95 6.33
C VAL A 214 13.64 -2.65 5.55
N HIS A 215 12.41 -2.25 5.23
CA HIS A 215 12.16 -0.98 4.53
C HIS A 215 12.66 0.23 5.33
N ARG A 216 12.42 0.24 6.65
CA ARG A 216 12.89 1.30 7.55
C ARG A 216 14.42 1.39 7.56
N GLN A 217 15.10 0.26 7.65
CA GLN A 217 16.57 0.20 7.63
C GLN A 217 17.14 0.71 6.31
N LEU A 218 16.55 0.32 5.17
CA LEU A 218 16.96 0.81 3.86
C LEU A 218 16.78 2.33 3.73
N MET A 219 15.67 2.88 4.22
CA MET A 219 15.43 4.33 4.18
C MET A 219 16.39 5.09 5.10
N GLN A 220 16.76 4.51 6.24
CA GLN A 220 17.75 5.10 7.13
C GLN A 220 19.16 5.03 6.53
N ALA A 221 19.54 3.92 5.91
CA ALA A 221 20.82 3.78 5.23
C ALA A 221 20.97 4.80 4.10
N ARG A 222 19.94 4.98 3.26
CA ARG A 222 19.95 6.00 2.19
C ARG A 222 20.16 7.41 2.73
N ARG A 223 19.48 7.79 3.81
CA ARG A 223 19.66 9.10 4.45
C ARG A 223 21.07 9.28 4.98
N ASN A 224 21.64 8.24 5.60
CA ASN A 224 23.01 8.30 6.09
C ASN A 224 24.01 8.46 4.93
N ASP A 225 23.80 7.75 3.82
CA ASP A 225 24.66 7.86 2.64
C ASP A 225 24.55 9.25 2.00
N GLU A 226 23.35 9.81 1.91
CA GLU A 226 23.10 11.19 1.46
C GLU A 226 23.81 12.21 2.36
N ASP A 227 23.74 12.04 3.68
CA ASP A 227 24.42 12.91 4.65
C ASP A 227 25.95 12.82 4.53
N VAL A 228 26.49 11.61 4.30
CA VAL A 228 27.93 11.42 4.09
C VAL A 228 28.37 12.10 2.79
N GLN A 229 27.61 11.96 1.71
CA GLN A 229 27.89 12.63 0.44
C GLN A 229 27.84 14.15 0.57
N LEU A 230 26.85 14.68 1.30
CA LEU A 230 26.73 16.12 1.54
C LEU A 230 27.94 16.67 2.29
N ARG A 231 28.42 15.96 3.33
CA ARG A 231 29.62 16.35 4.08
C ARG A 231 30.87 16.33 3.19
N GLN A 232 31.04 15.28 2.39
CA GLN A 232 32.17 15.19 1.45
C GLN A 232 32.17 16.34 0.43
N ALA A 233 30.99 16.71 -0.08
CA ALA A 233 30.85 17.84 -0.99
C ALA A 233 31.22 19.17 -0.30
N GLN A 234 30.75 19.38 0.94
CA GLN A 234 31.09 20.57 1.73
C GLN A 234 32.59 20.66 2.03
N ASP A 235 33.23 19.55 2.40
CA ASP A 235 34.66 19.50 2.68
C ASP A 235 35.49 19.81 1.41
N GLN A 236 35.06 19.31 0.25
CA GLN A 236 35.69 19.60 -1.03
C GLN A 236 35.56 21.07 -1.41
N GLU A 237 34.36 21.65 -1.31
CA GLU A 237 34.13 23.08 -1.59
C GLU A 237 34.96 23.98 -0.67
N TYR A 238 35.09 23.62 0.61
CA TYR A 238 35.92 24.33 1.56
C TYR A 238 37.41 24.25 1.19
N ALA A 239 37.91 23.08 0.82
CA ALA A 239 39.29 22.90 0.37
C ALA A 239 39.60 23.73 -0.88
N ASP A 240 38.68 23.76 -1.85
CA ASP A 240 38.82 24.53 -3.09
C ASP A 240 38.74 26.05 -2.85
N ALA A 241 37.92 26.50 -1.89
CA ALA A 241 37.88 27.90 -1.46
C ALA A 241 39.20 28.30 -0.77
N LEU A 242 39.69 27.48 0.15
CA LEU A 242 40.95 27.73 0.86
C LEU A 242 42.14 27.79 -0.11
N ALA A 243 42.19 26.88 -1.10
CA ALA A 243 43.24 26.89 -2.12
C ALA A 243 43.20 28.16 -2.98
N ARG A 244 42.00 28.65 -3.34
CA ARG A 244 41.82 29.91 -4.07
C ARG A 244 42.29 31.11 -3.25
N ASP A 245 41.96 31.16 -1.97
CA ASP A 245 42.38 32.24 -1.07
C ASP A 245 43.90 32.26 -0.89
N GLN A 246 44.51 31.08 -0.71
CA GLN A 246 45.98 30.94 -0.64
C GLN A 246 46.65 31.38 -1.94
N ALA A 247 46.11 31.00 -3.11
CA ALA A 247 46.64 31.41 -4.41
C ALA A 247 46.49 32.92 -4.65
N ALA A 248 45.37 33.52 -4.24
CA ALA A 248 45.15 34.96 -4.33
C ALA A 248 46.13 35.74 -3.43
N ALA A 249 46.34 35.26 -2.20
CA ALA A 249 47.32 35.84 -1.27
C ALA A 249 48.75 35.76 -1.82
N ALA A 250 49.14 34.62 -2.40
CA ALA A 250 50.47 34.46 -3.02
C ALA A 250 50.66 35.41 -4.22
N ARG A 251 49.63 35.59 -5.07
CA ARG A 251 49.68 36.55 -6.19
C ARG A 251 49.80 38.00 -5.70
N ALA A 252 49.10 38.35 -4.61
CA ALA A 252 49.18 39.69 -4.03
C ALA A 252 50.58 40.00 -3.46
N GLN A 253 51.27 39.00 -2.90
CA GLN A 253 52.65 39.15 -2.41
C GLN A 253 53.69 39.30 -3.54
N GLN A 254 53.45 38.67 -4.69
CA GLN A 254 54.36 38.70 -5.84
C GLN A 254 54.13 39.88 -6.79
N ALA A 255 52.99 40.56 -6.70
CA ALA A 255 52.73 41.75 -7.49
C ALA A 255 53.70 42.89 -7.05
N PRO A 256 54.46 43.51 -7.98
CA PRO A 256 55.30 44.64 -7.63
C PRO A 256 54.44 45.76 -7.04
N GLN A 257 54.94 46.42 -5.99
CA GLN A 257 54.31 47.58 -5.36
C GLN A 257 54.14 48.70 -6.39
N ALA A 258 53.05 48.67 -7.15
CA ALA A 258 52.58 49.84 -7.88
C ALA A 258 52.18 50.87 -6.82
N PRO A 259 52.60 52.15 -6.95
CA PRO A 259 52.39 53.15 -5.92
C PRO A 259 50.91 53.27 -5.58
N GLN A 260 50.63 53.11 -4.28
CA GLN A 260 49.31 53.28 -3.68
C GLN A 260 48.81 54.70 -3.96
N ALA A 261 47.84 54.83 -4.86
CA ALA A 261 46.99 56.01 -4.88
C ALA A 261 46.09 55.97 -3.63
N PRO A 262 45.94 57.07 -2.89
CA PRO A 262 45.23 57.07 -1.62
C PRO A 262 43.73 56.76 -1.84
N GLN A 263 43.27 55.71 -1.16
CA GLN A 263 41.85 55.40 -1.00
C GLN A 263 41.21 56.39 -0.02
N ALA A 264 40.15 57.06 -0.48
CA ALA A 264 39.18 57.72 0.39
C ALA A 264 37.78 57.13 0.13
N ALA A 265 37.25 56.53 1.20
CA ALA A 265 35.84 56.50 1.62
C ALA A 265 34.80 55.59 0.90
N LEU A 266 34.45 54.55 1.67
CA LEU A 266 33.14 53.94 1.96
C LEU A 266 32.61 52.77 1.09
N PRO A 267 32.16 51.67 1.75
CA PRO A 267 31.50 50.54 1.11
C PRO A 267 30.00 50.81 0.97
N VAL A 268 29.55 50.97 -0.27
CA VAL A 268 28.13 50.90 -0.65
C VAL A 268 27.77 49.41 -0.77
N PRO A 269 26.61 48.95 -0.23
CA PRO A 269 26.20 47.55 -0.32
C PRO A 269 26.14 47.10 -1.80
N PRO A 270 26.43 45.82 -2.09
CA PRO A 270 26.43 45.34 -3.47
C PRO A 270 25.02 45.44 -4.02
N THR A 271 24.83 46.41 -4.90
CA THR A 271 23.71 46.50 -5.83
C THR A 271 23.66 45.17 -6.57
N VAL A 272 22.53 44.47 -6.39
CA VAL A 272 22.16 43.25 -7.08
C VAL A 272 22.43 43.43 -8.57
N ARG A 273 23.52 42.80 -9.05
CA ARG A 273 23.71 42.59 -10.48
C ARG A 273 22.59 41.65 -10.91
N PRO A 274 21.83 41.94 -11.98
CA PRO A 274 21.03 40.90 -12.60
C PRO A 274 22.03 39.83 -13.06
N GLU A 275 21.91 38.64 -12.50
CA GLU A 275 22.57 37.45 -13.02
C GLU A 275 22.10 37.26 -14.46
N THR A 276 22.90 37.73 -15.42
CA THR A 276 22.88 37.21 -16.77
C THR A 276 23.26 35.73 -16.66
N ARG A 277 22.22 34.92 -16.56
CA ARG A 277 22.19 33.48 -16.81
C ARG A 277 23.13 33.19 -17.99
N PRO A 278 24.12 32.29 -17.87
CA PRO A 278 25.01 32.00 -18.98
C PRO A 278 24.17 31.40 -20.14
N PRO A 279 24.18 32.00 -21.35
CA PRO A 279 23.48 31.45 -22.52
C PRO A 279 24.13 30.17 -23.08
N HIS A 280 25.17 29.65 -22.43
CA HIS A 280 25.93 28.49 -22.90
C HIS A 280 25.28 27.13 -22.60
N VAL A 281 24.21 27.08 -21.82
CA VAL A 281 23.47 25.83 -21.56
C VAL A 281 22.55 25.48 -22.74
N ASP A 282 22.06 26.48 -23.48
CA ASP A 282 21.10 26.26 -24.57
C ASP A 282 21.76 25.67 -25.82
N GLU A 283 22.93 26.14 -26.25
CA GLU A 283 23.56 25.64 -27.49
C GLU A 283 23.95 24.15 -27.42
N ARG A 284 24.46 23.68 -26.28
CA ARG A 284 24.83 22.27 -26.11
C ARG A 284 23.62 21.35 -26.06
N HIS A 285 22.52 21.81 -25.47
CA HIS A 285 21.30 21.03 -25.34
C HIS A 285 20.51 21.01 -26.65
N VAL A 286 20.51 22.10 -27.41
CA VAL A 286 19.97 22.17 -28.77
C VAL A 286 20.77 21.27 -29.72
N ALA A 287 22.10 21.30 -29.67
CA ALA A 287 22.94 20.40 -30.48
C ALA A 287 22.71 18.91 -30.12
N ALA A 288 22.49 18.60 -28.83
CA ALA A 288 22.16 17.24 -28.40
C ALA A 288 20.75 16.79 -28.84
N ALA A 289 19.80 17.72 -28.94
CA ALA A 289 18.47 17.46 -29.49
C ALA A 289 18.50 17.23 -31.01
N GLU A 290 19.28 18.03 -31.75
CA GLU A 290 19.52 17.83 -33.18
C GLU A 290 20.23 16.51 -33.46
N GLN A 291 21.26 16.17 -32.66
CA GLN A 291 21.95 14.88 -32.76
C GLN A 291 20.97 13.71 -32.55
N PHE A 292 20.12 13.80 -31.52
CA PHE A 292 19.11 12.77 -31.23
C PHE A 292 18.09 12.61 -32.36
N LEU A 293 17.68 13.71 -33.02
CA LEU A 293 16.79 13.66 -34.19
C LEU A 293 17.48 13.13 -35.45
N SER A 294 18.79 13.37 -35.61
CA SER A 294 19.59 12.93 -36.76
C SER A 294 19.98 11.45 -36.71
N GLU A 295 20.13 10.89 -35.51
CA GLU A 295 20.31 9.46 -35.33
C GLU A 295 18.97 8.77 -35.61
N ALA A 296 18.74 8.37 -36.86
CA ALA A 296 17.55 7.62 -37.24
C ALA A 296 17.42 6.36 -36.36
N PRO A 297 16.20 5.99 -35.93
CA PRO A 297 16.01 4.72 -35.25
C PRO A 297 16.45 3.59 -36.18
N ASN A 298 17.42 2.78 -35.74
CA ASN A 298 17.87 1.59 -36.44
C ASN A 298 16.71 0.59 -36.51
N GLY A 299 15.86 0.69 -37.53
CA GLY A 299 14.68 -0.16 -37.67
C GLY A 299 13.58 0.41 -38.56
N GLN A 300 13.92 0.85 -39.76
CA GLN A 300 13.04 0.79 -40.92
C GLN A 300 13.71 -0.28 -41.80
N ASP A 301 13.27 -1.53 -41.79
CA ASP A 301 12.15 -2.00 -42.60
C ASP A 301 11.55 -3.28 -41.98
N GLY A 302 10.27 -3.25 -41.63
CA GLY A 302 9.59 -4.44 -41.13
C GLY A 302 8.21 -4.10 -40.60
N ASP A 303 7.21 -4.44 -41.38
CA ASP A 303 5.76 -4.31 -41.14
C ASP A 303 5.27 -5.18 -39.95
N GLY A 304 5.84 -4.96 -38.76
CA GLY A 304 5.62 -5.76 -37.55
C GLY A 304 5.30 -4.87 -36.35
N ARG A 305 4.02 -4.57 -36.17
CA ARG A 305 3.45 -3.66 -35.16
C ARG A 305 3.56 -4.11 -33.68
N ASP A 306 4.37 -5.12 -33.35
CA ASP A 306 4.23 -5.83 -32.06
C ASP A 306 5.23 -5.48 -30.95
N ASP A 307 6.32 -4.72 -31.22
CA ASP A 307 7.36 -4.45 -30.21
C ASP A 307 7.62 -2.95 -29.98
N ALA A 308 6.54 -2.17 -29.82
CA ALA A 308 6.62 -0.75 -29.48
C ALA A 308 6.32 -0.53 -27.98
N VAL A 309 7.26 0.10 -27.25
CA VAL A 309 7.11 0.46 -25.84
C VAL A 309 6.83 1.95 -25.71
N ARG A 310 5.69 2.31 -25.15
CA ARG A 310 5.35 3.72 -24.85
C ARG A 310 5.91 4.11 -23.49
N LEU A 311 6.79 5.10 -23.47
CA LEU A 311 7.34 5.67 -22.24
C LEU A 311 6.68 7.02 -21.94
N VAL A 312 6.26 7.19 -20.68
CA VAL A 312 5.66 8.43 -20.17
C VAL A 312 6.56 9.00 -19.09
N LEU A 313 7.14 10.17 -19.35
CA LEU A 313 7.89 10.94 -18.37
C LEU A 313 6.94 11.91 -17.67
N LYS A 314 6.85 11.82 -16.35
CA LYS A 314 6.11 12.79 -15.51
C LYS A 314 7.12 13.76 -14.91
N LEU A 315 6.99 15.04 -15.23
CA LEU A 315 7.86 16.10 -14.71
C LEU A 315 7.37 16.59 -13.33
N PRO A 316 8.25 17.18 -12.50
CA PRO A 316 7.86 17.80 -11.24
C PRO A 316 6.84 18.93 -11.38
N SER A 317 6.74 19.56 -12.57
CA SER A 317 5.70 20.53 -12.92
C SER A 317 4.30 19.91 -13.03
N GLY A 318 4.19 18.57 -13.01
CA GLY A 318 2.95 17.83 -13.23
C GLY A 318 2.67 17.53 -14.71
N GLU A 319 3.46 18.09 -15.62
CA GLU A 319 3.35 17.86 -17.05
C GLU A 319 3.85 16.47 -17.45
N ARG A 320 3.28 15.94 -18.53
CA ARG A 320 3.59 14.60 -19.04
C ARG A 320 4.10 14.69 -20.47
N VAL A 321 5.21 14.01 -20.73
CA VAL A 321 5.79 13.87 -22.06
C VAL A 321 5.80 12.40 -22.43
N GLU A 322 5.24 12.05 -23.58
CA GLU A 322 5.11 10.67 -24.04
C GLU A 322 5.89 10.47 -25.33
N ARG A 323 6.62 9.35 -25.42
CA ARG A 323 7.27 8.92 -26.65
C ARG A 323 7.25 7.41 -26.77
N THR A 324 7.06 6.93 -28.00
CA THR A 324 7.08 5.50 -28.31
C THR A 324 8.48 5.13 -28.80
N PHE A 325 9.07 4.10 -28.19
CA PHE A 325 10.38 3.54 -28.52
C PHE A 325 10.20 2.10 -29.02
N ASN A 326 11.17 1.60 -29.78
CA ASN A 326 11.25 0.18 -30.10
C ASN A 326 11.70 -0.61 -28.85
N ALA A 327 11.21 -1.84 -28.65
CA ALA A 327 11.64 -2.73 -27.56
C ALA A 327 13.16 -2.99 -27.58
N GLN A 328 13.81 -2.94 -28.75
CA GLN A 328 15.25 -3.13 -28.92
C GLN A 328 16.07 -1.84 -28.77
N GLU A 329 15.43 -0.72 -28.46
CA GLU A 329 16.11 0.57 -28.40
C GLU A 329 16.97 0.68 -27.12
N PRO A 330 18.24 1.09 -27.23
CA PRO A 330 19.14 1.08 -26.09
C PRO A 330 18.73 2.11 -25.03
N LEU A 331 18.92 1.75 -23.76
CA LEU A 331 18.58 2.62 -22.63
C LEU A 331 19.30 3.98 -22.66
N SER A 332 20.50 4.03 -23.26
CA SER A 332 21.24 5.28 -23.49
C SER A 332 20.44 6.30 -24.31
N ARG A 333 19.68 5.83 -25.30
CA ARG A 333 18.84 6.67 -26.16
C ARG A 333 17.59 7.18 -25.44
N VAL A 334 17.00 6.36 -24.57
CA VAL A 334 15.92 6.78 -23.66
C VAL A 334 16.41 7.85 -22.68
N GLN A 335 17.62 7.70 -22.14
CA GLN A 335 18.24 8.70 -21.27
C GLN A 335 18.54 10.00 -22.02
N GLN A 336 19.01 9.92 -23.26
CA GLN A 336 19.24 11.09 -24.11
C GLN A 336 17.93 11.83 -24.38
N TRP A 337 16.87 11.11 -24.76
CA TRP A 337 15.52 11.68 -24.92
C TRP A 337 15.06 12.40 -23.65
N ALA A 338 15.17 11.76 -22.48
CA ALA A 338 14.74 12.37 -21.22
C ALA A 338 15.55 13.63 -20.87
N ARG A 339 16.79 13.75 -21.35
CA ARG A 339 17.63 14.94 -21.17
C ARG A 339 17.30 16.05 -22.16
N CYS A 340 16.87 15.74 -23.38
CA CYS A 340 16.63 16.73 -24.44
C CYS A 340 15.14 17.01 -24.72
N CYS A 341 14.20 16.37 -24.01
CA CYS A 341 12.78 16.51 -24.32
C CYS A 341 12.18 17.93 -24.36
N PRO A 342 12.70 18.97 -23.64
CA PRO A 342 12.20 20.35 -23.75
C PRO A 342 12.51 21.01 -25.09
N TRP A 343 13.52 20.50 -25.82
CA TRP A 343 14.00 21.06 -27.09
C TRP A 343 13.58 20.24 -28.31
N LEU A 344 12.78 19.18 -28.11
CA LEU A 344 12.23 18.38 -29.20
C LEU A 344 10.93 18.99 -29.75
N PRO A 345 10.58 18.74 -31.03
CA PRO A 345 9.34 19.25 -31.61
C PRO A 345 8.08 18.80 -30.85
N GLU A 346 8.15 17.70 -30.10
CA GLU A 346 7.03 17.23 -29.27
C GLU A 346 6.74 18.15 -28.06
N ALA A 347 7.68 19.03 -27.69
CA ALA A 347 7.57 20.01 -26.61
C ALA A 347 7.43 21.45 -27.10
N GLU A 348 7.30 21.67 -28.41
CA GLU A 348 7.19 23.01 -29.00
C GLU A 348 5.99 23.77 -28.39
N GLY A 349 6.27 24.93 -27.78
CA GLY A 349 5.27 25.74 -27.07
C GLY A 349 5.01 25.37 -25.60
N ARG A 350 5.72 24.37 -25.03
CA ARG A 350 5.63 24.00 -23.60
C ARG A 350 6.90 24.41 -22.86
N GLN A 351 6.77 25.13 -21.74
CA GLN A 351 7.91 25.49 -20.88
C GLN A 351 8.25 24.34 -19.92
N LEU A 352 8.85 23.28 -20.46
CA LEU A 352 9.27 22.13 -19.65
C LEU A 352 10.60 22.43 -18.95
N VAL A 353 10.62 22.42 -17.62
CA VAL A 353 11.85 22.56 -16.83
C VAL A 353 12.31 21.19 -16.35
N ILE A 354 13.46 20.73 -16.85
CA ILE A 354 14.07 19.46 -16.44
C ILE A 354 15.14 19.72 -15.38
N PRO A 355 15.12 18.99 -14.26
CA PRO A 355 16.20 19.03 -13.29
C PRO A 355 17.54 18.63 -13.91
N ALA A 356 18.62 19.34 -13.58
CA ALA A 356 19.96 19.06 -14.10
C ALA A 356 20.47 17.63 -13.78
N ALA A 357 19.91 17.02 -12.73
CA ALA A 357 20.12 15.61 -12.40
C ALA A 357 18.77 14.94 -12.14
N PHE A 358 18.54 13.81 -12.81
CA PHE A 358 17.40 12.94 -12.54
C PHE A 358 17.84 11.48 -12.72
N GLN A 359 17.25 10.58 -11.92
CA GLN A 359 17.41 9.14 -12.08
C GLN A 359 16.12 8.57 -12.68
N LEU A 360 16.26 7.76 -13.72
CA LEU A 360 15.14 7.02 -14.28
C LEU A 360 14.85 5.83 -13.36
N ALA A 361 13.88 5.99 -12.45
CA ALA A 361 13.36 4.87 -11.69
C ALA A 361 12.41 4.05 -12.59
N ARG A 362 12.68 2.75 -12.74
CA ARG A 362 11.72 1.83 -13.36
C ARG A 362 10.59 1.61 -12.36
N ALA A 363 9.47 2.32 -12.53
CA ALA A 363 8.22 1.88 -11.95
C ALA A 363 7.79 0.64 -12.73
N LEU A 364 8.16 -0.55 -12.24
CA LEU A 364 7.55 -1.78 -12.68
C LEU A 364 6.09 -1.74 -12.20
N ASP A 365 5.18 -1.36 -13.10
CA ASP A 365 3.79 -1.74 -12.90
C ASP A 365 3.75 -3.28 -12.79
N PRO A 366 3.12 -3.87 -11.77
CA PRO A 366 3.00 -5.31 -11.61
C PRO A 366 1.96 -5.89 -12.58
N VAL A 367 1.92 -5.40 -13.83
CA VAL A 367 1.18 -6.07 -14.89
C VAL A 367 2.10 -7.16 -15.41
N GLY A 368 1.81 -8.38 -14.97
CA GLY A 368 2.56 -9.58 -15.31
C GLY A 368 2.94 -9.63 -16.78
N ILE A 369 4.24 -9.73 -17.03
CA ILE A 369 4.79 -10.20 -18.29
C ILE A 369 4.25 -11.63 -18.48
N ARG A 370 3.16 -11.76 -19.24
CA ARG A 370 2.72 -13.05 -19.77
C ARG A 370 3.64 -13.40 -20.93
N CYS A 371 4.72 -14.12 -20.65
CA CYS A 371 5.37 -14.94 -21.68
C CYS A 371 4.42 -16.09 -22.01
N GLN A 372 3.50 -15.89 -22.96
CA GLN A 372 2.81 -17.00 -23.59
C GLN A 372 3.79 -17.66 -24.55
N PHE A 373 4.44 -18.73 -24.09
CA PHE A 373 4.98 -19.72 -25.02
C PHE A 373 3.81 -20.41 -25.70
N ALA A 374 3.58 -20.09 -26.97
CA ALA A 374 2.70 -20.88 -27.82
C ALA A 374 3.32 -22.27 -28.02
N PRO A 375 2.60 -23.38 -27.75
CA PRO A 375 3.08 -24.70 -28.10
C PRO A 375 2.87 -24.91 -29.60
N GLY A 376 3.92 -24.61 -30.38
CA GLY A 376 4.01 -24.93 -31.80
C GLY A 376 4.33 -26.41 -32.00
N SER A 377 3.25 -27.19 -32.17
CA SER A 377 3.10 -28.37 -33.04
C SER A 377 4.32 -28.96 -33.76
N ARG A 378 4.57 -30.24 -33.41
CA ARG A 378 5.23 -31.36 -34.14
C ARG A 378 6.73 -31.31 -34.42
#